data_AF-A0A949CYH4-F1
#
_entry.id   AF-A0A949CYH4-F1
#
_cell.length_a   1.000
_cell.length_b   1.000
_cell.length_c   1.000
_cell.angle_alpha   90.00
_cell.angle_beta   90.00
_cell.angle_gamma   90.00
#
_symmetry.space_group_name_H-M   'P 1'
#
loop_
_entity.id
_entity.type
_entity.pdbx_description
1 polymer ?
#
loop_
_entity_poly.entity_id
_entity_poly.type
_entity_poly.pdbx_seq_one_letter_code
_entity_poly.pdbx_strand_id
1 'polypeptide(L)'
;MLVEFRAKNFRSLREEQTLSFVAAADHSHRVSNCIETNHSGAASLTRAAVMYGANASGKSNFLFALMTMREMVLRSTTLPPPGLAA
;
A
#
# COMPACT_ATOMS: atom_id res chain seq x y z
N MET A 1 8.88 3.85 -2.80
CA MET A 1 8.46 3.88 -1.38
C MET A 1 6.94 3.92 -1.33
N LEU A 2 6.32 3.17 -0.44
CA LEU A 2 4.87 3.26 -0.23
C LEU A 2 4.61 4.32 0.84
N VAL A 3 3.83 5.36 0.51
CA VAL A 3 3.42 6.39 1.48
C VAL A 3 2.17 5.93 2.19
N GLU A 4 1.14 5.59 1.42
CA GLU A 4 -0.15 5.15 1.92
C GLU A 4 -0.83 4.27 0.86
N PHE A 5 -1.60 3.28 1.32
CA PHE A 5 -2.50 2.50 0.49
C PHE A 5 -3.88 2.44 1.12
N ARG A 6 -4.91 2.59 0.28
CA ARG A 6 -6.32 2.50 0.68
C ARG A 6 -7.03 1.48 -0.20
N ALA A 7 -7.89 0.69 0.42
CA ALA A 7 -8.75 -0.25 -0.27
C ALA A 7 -10.15 -0.27 0.35
N LYS A 8 -11.17 -0.28 -0.49
CA LYS A 8 -12.58 -0.43 -0.13
C LYS A 8 -13.24 -1.39 -1.11
N ASN A 9 -14.29 -2.08 -0.67
CA ASN A 9 -15.08 -2.99 -1.51
C ASN A 9 -14.22 -4.03 -2.26
N PHE A 10 -13.33 -4.70 -1.54
CA PHE A 10 -12.44 -5.72 -2.10
C PHE A 10 -12.54 -7.01 -1.28
N ARG A 11 -13.12 -8.06 -1.87
CA ARG A 11 -13.36 -9.35 -1.21
C ARG A 11 -14.10 -9.15 0.13
N SER A 12 -13.46 -9.46 1.27
CA SER A 12 -14.04 -9.30 2.61
C SER A 12 -13.93 -7.88 3.19
N LEU A 13 -13.33 -6.93 2.45
CA LEU A 13 -13.18 -5.53 2.89
C LEU A 13 -14.38 -4.72 2.40
N ARG A 14 -15.39 -4.56 3.25
CA ARG A 14 -16.57 -3.74 2.94
C ARG A 14 -16.25 -2.24 3.03
N GLU A 15 -15.74 -1.82 4.18
CA GLU A 15 -15.37 -0.43 4.44
C GLU A 15 -13.94 -0.13 3.99
N GLU A 16 -13.64 1.16 3.85
CA GLU A 16 -12.29 1.62 3.52
C GLU A 16 -11.33 1.23 4.65
N GLN A 17 -10.20 0.66 4.25
CA GLN A 17 -9.07 0.37 5.12
C GLN A 17 -7.86 1.14 4.61
N THR A 18 -7.06 1.68 5.53
CA THR A 18 -5.89 2.51 5.21
C THR A 18 -4.65 1.95 5.89
N LEU A 19 -3.58 1.77 5.12
CA LEU A 19 -2.24 1.46 5.61
C LEU A 19 -1.33 2.64 5.28
N SER A 20 -0.99 3.44 6.29
CA SER A 20 -0.10 4.59 6.16
C SER A 20 1.28 4.26 6.72
N PHE A 21 2.32 4.59 5.95
CA PHE A 21 3.72 4.50 6.36
C PHE A 21 4.27 5.86 6.82
N VAL A 22 3.46 6.92 6.82
CA VAL A 22 3.87 8.22 7.36
C VAL A 22 4.24 8.03 8.83
N ALA A 23 5.48 8.39 9.18
CA ALA A 23 5.96 8.19 10.54
C ALA A 23 5.14 9.05 11.51
N ALA A 24 4.80 8.47 12.66
CA ALA A 24 4.13 9.19 13.73
C ALA A 24 4.98 10.34 14.26
N ALA A 25 4.37 11.24 15.04
CA ALA A 25 5.09 12.28 15.75
C ALA A 25 6.13 11.72 16.74
N ASP A 26 6.06 10.45 17.13
CA ASP A 26 7.10 9.80 17.93
C ASP A 26 8.45 9.77 17.20
N HIS A 27 9.52 10.05 17.94
CA HIS A 27 10.89 10.11 17.44
C HIS A 27 11.74 8.90 17.88
N SER A 28 11.23 8.04 18.77
CA SER A 28 11.98 6.96 19.43
C SER A 28 12.67 5.98 18.47
N HIS A 29 12.10 5.78 17.28
CA HIS A 29 12.63 4.85 16.26
C HIS A 29 12.94 5.53 14.92
N ARG A 30 13.10 6.85 14.89
CA ARG A 30 13.34 7.56 13.62
C ARG A 30 14.66 7.20 12.97
N VAL A 31 15.72 7.10 13.77
CA VAL A 31 17.06 6.76 13.24
C VAL A 31 17.11 5.31 12.76
N SER A 32 16.45 4.38 13.46
CA SER A 32 16.53 2.94 13.18
C SER A 32 15.50 2.43 12.17
N ASN A 33 14.29 3.01 12.13
CA ASN A 33 13.16 2.47 11.37
C ASN A 33 12.46 3.52 10.48
N CYS A 34 13.04 4.71 10.28
CA CYS A 34 12.49 5.68 9.33
C CYS A 34 13.45 6.02 8.20
N ILE A 35 12.88 6.63 7.16
CA ILE A 35 13.57 7.21 6.00
C ILE A 35 12.98 8.60 5.75
N GLU A 36 13.85 9.59 5.59
CA GLU A 36 13.44 10.96 5.26
C GLU A 36 13.10 11.06 3.77
N THR A 37 12.06 11.82 3.45
CA THR A 37 11.56 11.96 2.06
C THR A 37 11.78 13.34 1.47
N ASN A 38 12.16 14.33 2.30
CA ASN A 38 12.20 15.76 1.95
C ASN A 38 10.88 16.31 1.39
N HIS A 39 9.74 15.67 1.69
CA HIS A 39 8.42 16.08 1.21
C HIS A 39 7.54 16.51 2.39
N SER A 40 6.99 17.72 2.35
CA SER A 40 6.23 18.31 3.47
C SER A 40 5.01 17.48 3.88
N GLY A 41 4.34 16.82 2.93
CA GLY A 41 3.18 15.96 3.22
C GLY A 41 3.53 14.58 3.79
N ALA A 42 4.80 14.17 3.77
CA ALA A 42 5.24 12.84 4.21
C ALA A 42 6.71 12.85 4.64
N ALA A 43 7.12 13.80 5.48
CA ALA A 43 8.53 14.15 5.74
C ALA A 43 9.42 12.96 6.10
N SER A 44 8.85 11.96 6.79
CA SER A 44 9.51 10.70 7.08
C SER A 44 8.52 9.54 6.96
N LEU A 45 8.99 8.42 6.41
CA LEU A 45 8.24 7.17 6.34
C LEU A 45 8.89 6.09 7.19
N THR A 46 8.10 5.18 7.75
CA THR A 46 8.62 3.96 8.38
C THR A 46 9.13 2.98 7.32
N ARG A 47 10.11 2.15 7.68
CA ARG A 47 10.65 1.11 6.78
C ARG A 47 9.84 -0.18 6.80
N ALA A 48 9.15 -0.42 7.92
CA ALA A 48 8.37 -1.62 8.14
C ALA A 48 7.06 -1.28 8.87
N ALA A 49 6.05 -2.10 8.60
CA ALA A 49 4.78 -2.10 9.30
C ALA A 49 4.34 -3.54 9.56
N VAL A 50 3.56 -3.74 10.61
CA VAL A 50 2.98 -5.04 10.94
C VAL A 50 1.47 -4.91 11.02
N MET A 51 0.76 -5.86 10.41
CA MET A 51 -0.70 -5.89 10.39
C MET A 51 -1.19 -7.05 11.27
N TYR A 52 -1.78 -6.72 12.41
CA TYR A 52 -2.35 -7.68 13.35
C TYR A 52 -3.88 -7.75 13.21
N GLY A 53 -4.47 -8.82 13.73
CA GLY A 53 -5.93 -9.00 13.76
C GLY A 53 -6.33 -10.48 13.89
N ALA A 54 -7.57 -10.73 14.28
CA ALA A 54 -8.13 -12.08 14.42
C ALA A 54 -8.06 -12.89 13.12
N ASN A 55 -8.20 -14.21 13.21
CA ASN A 55 -8.34 -15.05 12.02
C ASN A 55 -9.56 -14.60 11.19
N ALA A 56 -9.45 -14.70 9.87
CA ALA A 56 -10.45 -14.23 8.91
C ALA A 56 -10.79 -12.72 8.95
N SER A 57 -10.04 -11.89 9.69
CA SER A 57 -10.27 -10.43 9.74
C SER A 57 -9.94 -9.65 8.46
N GLY A 58 -9.56 -10.33 7.36
CA GLY A 58 -9.29 -9.69 6.07
C GLY A 58 -7.85 -9.23 5.82
N LYS A 59 -6.88 -9.52 6.70
CA LYS A 59 -5.46 -9.14 6.53
C LYS A 59 -4.88 -9.57 5.17
N SER A 60 -5.01 -10.85 4.82
CA SER A 60 -4.54 -11.36 3.52
C SER A 60 -5.29 -10.70 2.35
N ASN A 61 -6.58 -10.39 2.51
CA ASN A 61 -7.36 -9.70 1.47
C ASN A 61 -6.90 -8.26 1.26
N PHE A 62 -6.44 -7.56 2.30
CA PHE A 62 -5.82 -6.24 2.15
C PHE A 62 -4.50 -6.31 1.38
N LEU A 63 -3.64 -7.29 1.69
CA LEU A 63 -2.42 -7.56 0.91
C LEU A 63 -2.74 -7.90 -0.55
N PHE A 64 -3.77 -8.72 -0.80
CA PHE A 64 -4.21 -9.04 -2.15
C PHE A 64 -4.71 -7.80 -2.91
N ALA A 65 -5.41 -6.87 -2.25
CA ALA A 65 -5.80 -5.60 -2.88
C ALA A 65 -4.57 -4.79 -3.33
N LEU A 66 -3.54 -4.70 -2.49
CA LEU A 66 -2.28 -4.02 -2.82
C LEU A 66 -1.57 -4.70 -4.00
N MET A 67 -1.49 -6.04 -4.00
CA MET A 67 -0.89 -6.80 -5.09
C MET A 67 -1.66 -6.64 -6.41
N THR A 68 -3.00 -6.68 -6.36
CA THR A 68 -3.85 -6.45 -7.55
C THR A 68 -3.65 -5.06 -8.12
N MET A 69 -3.62 -4.02 -7.29
CA MET A 69 -3.34 -2.65 -7.73
C MET A 69 -1.97 -2.55 -8.39
N ARG A 70 -0.92 -3.11 -7.76
CA ARG A 70 0.42 -3.17 -8.34
C ARG A 70 0.41 -3.85 -9.70
N GLU A 71 -0.29 -4.96 -9.84
CA GLU A 71 -0.36 -5.70 -11.10
C GLU A 71 -1.09 -4.93 -12.19
N MET A 72 -2.18 -4.24 -11.87
CA MET A 72 -2.90 -3.37 -12.79
C MET A 72 -1.99 -2.27 -13.36
N VAL A 73 -1.17 -1.65 -12.51
CA VAL A 73 -0.21 -0.62 -12.94
C VAL A 73 0.87 -1.24 -13.83
N LEU A 74 1.49 -2.35 -13.41
CA LEU A 74 2.58 -2.97 -14.15
C LEU A 74 2.16 -3.55 -15.50
N ARG A 75 0.93 -4.04 -15.61
CA ARG A 75 0.38 -4.61 -16.85
C ARG A 75 -0.43 -3.63 -17.69
N SER A 76 -0.55 -2.38 -17.26
CA SER A 76 -1.41 -1.37 -17.90
C SER A 76 -1.16 -1.18 -19.40
N THR A 77 0.06 -1.46 -19.88
CA THR A 77 0.46 -1.32 -21.29
C THR A 77 0.60 -2.64 -22.05
N THR A 78 0.28 -3.78 -21.42
CA THR A 78 0.43 -5.11 -22.05
C THR A 78 -0.74 -5.51 -22.96
N LEU A 79 -1.76 -4.66 -23.06
CA LEU A 79 -2.79 -4.80 -24.09
C LEU A 79 -2.20 -4.34 -25.43
N PRO A 80 -2.15 -5.22 -26.45
CA PRO A 80 -1.86 -4.77 -27.81
C PRO A 80 -2.86 -3.68 -28.18
N PRO A 81 -2.45 -2.65 -28.95
CA PRO A 81 -3.40 -1.71 -29.53
C PRO A 81 -4.52 -2.48 -30.23
N PRO A 82 -5.79 -2.05 -30.10
CA PRO A 82 -6.86 -2.64 -30.90
C PRO A 82 -6.47 -2.56 -32.38
N GLY A 83 -6.25 -3.71 -33.02
CA GLY A 83 -5.82 -3.81 -34.43
C GLY A 83 -4.42 -4.36 -34.69
N LEU A 84 -3.63 -4.71 -33.66
CA LEU A 84 -2.27 -5.27 -33.83
C LEU A 84 -2.10 -6.74 -33.39
N ALA A 85 -3.19 -7.42 -33.02
CA ALA A 85 -3.18 -8.87 -32.86
C ALA A 85 -3.31 -9.50 -34.26
N ALA A 86 -2.17 -9.80 -34.88
CA ALA A 86 -2.06 -10.68 -36.04
C ALA A 86 -2.09 -12.14 -35.59
#